data_AF-A0A315WW09-F1
#
_entry.id   AF-A0A315WW09-F1
#
_cell.length_a   1.000
_cell.length_b   1.000
_cell.length_c   1.000
_cell.angle_alpha   90.00
_cell.angle_beta   90.00
_cell.angle_gamma   90.00
#
_symmetry.space_group_name_H-M   'P 1'
#
loop_
_entity.id
_entity.type
_entity.pdbx_description
1 polymer ?
#
loop_
_entity_poly.entity_id
_entity_poly.type
_entity_poly.pdbx_seq_one_letter_code
_entity_poly.pdbx_strand_id
1 'polypeptide(L)'
;MQRSVLATTAPDSARAYTAFGDSRAHPTTSVIVGFNGERIDPFTGHYQLGNGNREYSPGLMRFHRPDPRSPFDLGGLNAYAYCLGDPINRSDPSGNFSLFRALAKLLSKKPKPIEKMRTLKNLRPEYHLAEVAQTQQYYKSGHIAFRKIQDNASLHEILNNPSLNAHKWIMTRRRELVVGSYAASMIEPTHASIAAVASQVLGSSKQVVGAGRLMKRNGDVILNNWTGHYEMPASGMKSIKQHIQSLNIDIRTKKVYPQPGDEEPNYL
;
A
#
# COMPACT_ATOMS: atom_id res chain seq x y z
N MET A 1 7.54 10.20 30.85
CA MET A 1 6.13 9.79 30.68
C MET A 1 5.80 9.70 29.19
N GLN A 2 5.28 8.56 28.72
CA GLN A 2 4.87 8.38 27.32
C GLN A 2 3.41 8.83 27.17
N ARG A 3 3.12 9.72 26.20
CA ARG A 3 1.78 10.23 25.87
C ARG A 3 1.35 9.68 24.51
N SER A 4 0.14 9.14 24.41
CA SER A 4 -0.49 8.72 23.14
C SER A 4 -1.63 9.69 22.79
N VAL A 5 -1.71 10.16 21.54
CA VAL A 5 -2.59 11.26 21.11
C VAL A 5 -3.72 10.80 20.17
N LEU A 6 -3.86 9.50 19.92
CA LEU A 6 -4.93 8.96 19.05
C LEU A 6 -6.08 8.43 19.89
N ALA A 7 -6.96 9.34 20.33
CA ALA A 7 -8.29 8.99 20.82
C ALA A 7 -9.33 9.36 19.76
N THR A 8 -10.06 8.37 19.24
CA THR A 8 -11.25 8.63 18.45
C THR A 8 -12.34 9.19 19.37
N THR A 9 -12.76 10.42 19.11
CA THR A 9 -13.99 11.10 19.59
C THR A 9 -14.07 11.64 21.03
N ALA A 10 -12.96 12.04 21.66
CA ALA A 10 -13.05 12.99 22.79
C ALA A 10 -11.87 13.97 22.77
N PRO A 11 -12.09 15.26 23.11
CA PRO A 11 -11.01 16.22 23.18
C PRO A 11 -10.06 15.84 24.32
N ASP A 12 -8.79 15.66 23.98
CA ASP A 12 -7.64 15.89 24.86
C ASP A 12 -7.59 15.15 26.21
N SER A 13 -8.02 13.90 26.27
CA SER A 13 -7.74 13.05 27.44
C SER A 13 -6.33 12.44 27.34
N ALA A 14 -5.31 13.21 27.72
CA ALA A 14 -3.94 12.72 27.81
C ALA A 14 -3.87 11.54 28.81
N ARG A 15 -3.64 10.32 28.31
CA ARG A 15 -3.44 9.13 29.14
C ARG A 15 -1.97 8.96 29.52
N ALA A 16 -1.73 8.78 30.82
CA ALA A 16 -0.43 8.41 31.35
C ALA A 16 -0.36 6.89 31.53
N TYR A 17 0.76 6.32 31.09
CA TYR A 17 1.04 4.89 31.22
C TYR A 17 2.29 4.67 32.08
N THR A 18 2.33 3.56 32.81
CA THR A 18 3.57 3.04 33.41
C THR A 18 4.54 2.58 32.32
N ALA A 19 5.77 2.21 32.70
CA ALA A 19 6.76 1.69 31.75
C ALA A 19 6.25 0.46 30.97
N PHE A 20 5.39 -0.35 31.59
CA PHE A 20 4.80 -1.56 31.02
C PHE A 20 3.39 -1.33 30.45
N GLY A 21 2.95 -0.07 30.28
CA GLY A 21 1.69 0.22 29.60
C GLY A 21 0.43 0.12 30.46
N ASP A 22 0.58 0.00 31.77
CA ASP A 22 -0.54 0.03 32.72
C ASP A 22 -1.05 1.47 32.91
N SER A 23 -2.34 1.64 33.13
CA SER A 23 -3.02 2.94 33.26
C SER A 23 -4.04 2.88 34.40
N ARG A 24 -4.00 3.86 35.30
CA ARG A 24 -5.00 4.01 36.37
C ARG A 24 -6.41 4.30 35.84
N ALA A 25 -6.53 4.85 34.63
CA ALA A 25 -7.80 5.07 33.98
C ALA A 25 -8.21 3.81 33.22
N HIS A 26 -9.35 3.21 33.61
CA HIS A 26 -9.91 2.07 32.90
C HIS A 26 -10.20 2.44 31.42
N PRO A 27 -9.87 1.58 30.45
CA PRO A 27 -10.27 1.78 29.07
C PRO A 27 -11.80 1.84 28.96
N THR A 28 -12.31 2.93 28.41
CA THR A 28 -13.72 3.03 28.01
C THR A 28 -13.88 2.35 26.65
N THR A 29 -15.10 1.91 26.33
CA THR A 29 -15.41 1.28 25.02
C THR A 29 -15.11 2.19 23.82
N SER A 30 -14.98 3.50 24.06
CA SER A 30 -14.58 4.49 23.06
C SER A 30 -13.07 4.51 22.76
N VAL A 31 -12.22 3.92 23.61
CA VAL A 31 -10.77 3.87 23.42
C VAL A 31 -10.37 2.52 22.86
N ILE A 32 -10.09 2.49 21.56
CA ILE A 32 -9.70 1.28 20.83
C ILE A 32 -8.17 1.07 20.86
N VAL A 33 -7.39 2.15 21.02
CA VAL A 33 -5.93 2.16 20.92
C VAL A 33 -5.32 2.73 22.20
N GLY A 34 -4.32 2.06 22.77
CA GLY A 34 -3.68 2.45 24.03
C GLY A 34 -2.17 2.56 23.96
N PHE A 35 -1.47 1.93 24.90
CA PHE A 35 -0.01 1.91 24.97
C PHE A 35 0.63 1.44 23.65
N ASN A 36 1.70 2.12 23.23
CA ASN A 36 2.43 1.87 21.98
C ASN A 36 1.58 1.87 20.68
N GLY A 37 0.36 2.39 20.71
CA GLY A 37 -0.53 2.34 19.54
C GLY A 37 -1.16 0.96 19.32
N GLU A 38 -1.05 0.06 20.31
CA GLU A 38 -1.63 -1.28 20.26
C GLU A 38 -3.12 -1.24 20.64
N ARG A 39 -3.87 -2.20 20.10
CA ARG A 39 -5.30 -2.34 20.40
C ARG A 39 -5.47 -2.81 21.85
N ILE A 40 -6.24 -2.05 22.63
CA ILE A 40 -6.62 -2.41 23.99
C ILE A 40 -7.99 -3.09 23.98
N ASP A 41 -8.13 -4.17 24.74
CA ASP A 41 -9.44 -4.73 25.06
C ASP A 41 -10.06 -3.93 26.21
N PRO A 42 -11.20 -3.23 26.01
CA PRO A 42 -11.80 -2.40 27.04
C PRO A 42 -12.31 -3.18 28.25
N PHE A 43 -12.57 -4.49 28.11
CA PHE A 43 -13.09 -5.30 29.21
C PHE A 43 -11.97 -5.79 30.15
N THR A 44 -10.86 -6.25 29.59
CA THR A 44 -9.73 -6.79 30.37
C THR A 44 -8.63 -5.76 30.64
N GLY A 45 -8.54 -4.70 29.85
CA GLY A 45 -7.42 -3.77 29.88
C GLY A 45 -6.12 -4.33 29.29
N HIS A 46 -6.20 -5.49 28.64
CA HIS A 46 -5.05 -6.14 28.01
C HIS A 46 -4.83 -5.64 26.58
N TYR A 47 -3.61 -5.83 26.07
CA TYR A 47 -3.24 -5.43 24.72
C TYR A 47 -3.12 -6.64 23.79
N GLN A 48 -3.67 -6.52 22.58
CA GLN A 48 -3.70 -7.58 21.57
C GLN A 48 -2.58 -7.37 20.53
N LEU A 49 -1.33 -7.67 20.91
CA LEU A 49 -0.16 -7.43 20.06
C LEU A 49 -0.04 -8.44 18.91
N GLY A 50 0.67 -8.04 17.86
CA GLY A 50 0.89 -8.91 16.70
C GLY A 50 -0.39 -9.20 15.92
N ASN A 51 -1.31 -8.22 15.88
CA ASN A 51 -2.66 -8.38 15.31
C ASN A 51 -3.48 -9.48 16.01
N GLY A 52 -3.43 -9.52 17.35
CA GLY A 52 -4.12 -10.52 18.17
C GLY A 52 -3.40 -11.87 18.26
N ASN A 53 -2.14 -11.94 17.85
CA ASN A 53 -1.35 -13.16 17.97
C ASN A 53 -1.05 -13.50 19.44
N ARG A 54 -0.75 -12.48 20.26
CA ARG A 54 -0.56 -12.66 21.70
C ARG A 54 -1.20 -11.53 22.49
N GLU A 55 -1.88 -11.94 23.56
CA GLU A 55 -2.45 -11.05 24.55
C GLU A 55 -1.40 -10.73 25.62
N TYR A 56 -1.22 -9.44 25.88
CA TYR A 56 -0.28 -8.88 26.85
C TYR A 56 -1.02 -8.24 28.01
N SER A 57 -0.68 -8.65 29.23
CA SER A 57 -1.18 -8.02 30.43
C SER A 57 -0.19 -6.98 30.94
N PRO A 58 -0.54 -5.69 30.94
CA PRO A 58 0.31 -4.64 31.49
C PRO A 58 0.48 -4.79 33.01
N GLY A 59 -0.51 -5.33 33.72
CA GLY A 59 -0.45 -5.58 35.17
C GLY A 59 0.50 -6.72 35.54
N LEU A 60 0.52 -7.81 34.76
CA LEU A 60 1.47 -8.92 34.96
C LEU A 60 2.82 -8.70 34.27
N MET A 61 2.93 -7.62 33.47
CA MET A 61 4.11 -7.25 32.69
C MET A 61 4.58 -8.35 31.73
N ARG A 62 3.67 -9.23 31.28
CA ARG A 62 3.99 -10.42 30.47
C ARG A 62 2.85 -10.79 29.51
N PHE A 63 3.17 -11.65 28.55
CA PHE A 63 2.17 -12.28 27.69
C PHE A 63 1.40 -13.38 28.43
N HIS A 64 0.14 -13.61 28.05
CA HIS A 64 -0.67 -14.74 28.54
C HIS A 64 -0.37 -16.05 27.83
N ARG A 65 0.24 -15.98 26.64
CA ARG A 65 0.61 -17.13 25.81
C ARG A 65 2.13 -17.20 25.63
N PRO A 66 2.72 -18.40 25.70
CA PRO A 66 4.15 -18.57 25.43
C PRO A 66 4.48 -18.23 23.97
N ASP A 67 5.68 -17.70 23.74
CA ASP A 67 6.21 -17.46 22.41
C ASP A 67 6.53 -18.79 21.72
N PRO A 68 5.92 -19.11 20.57
CA PRO A 68 6.26 -20.32 19.82
C PRO A 68 7.70 -20.32 19.28
N ARG A 69 8.38 -19.15 19.26
CA ARG A 69 9.79 -19.00 18.85
C ARG A 69 10.78 -18.96 20.01
N SER A 70 10.30 -19.11 21.25
CA SER A 70 11.18 -19.34 22.41
C SER A 70 11.50 -20.84 22.52
N PRO A 71 12.67 -21.25 23.02
CA PRO A 71 13.77 -20.43 23.55
C PRO A 71 14.94 -20.19 22.58
N PHE A 72 14.98 -20.87 21.43
CA PHE A 72 16.17 -20.94 20.56
C PHE A 72 16.17 -19.99 19.36
N ASP A 73 15.07 -19.24 19.14
CA ASP A 73 14.92 -18.31 18.03
C ASP A 73 14.65 -16.87 18.54
N LEU A 74 14.06 -16.01 17.72
CA LEU A 74 13.85 -14.58 17.97
C LEU A 74 13.03 -14.22 19.23
N GLY A 75 12.36 -15.19 19.87
CA GLY A 75 11.56 -14.99 21.09
C GLY A 75 12.39 -14.84 22.37
N GLY A 76 13.67 -15.25 22.35
CA GLY A 76 14.55 -15.24 23.53
C GLY A 76 14.21 -16.33 24.56
N LEU A 77 14.97 -16.38 25.67
CA LEU A 77 14.90 -17.48 26.65
C LEU A 77 13.58 -17.55 27.44
N ASN A 78 12.90 -16.42 27.64
CA ASN A 78 11.66 -16.37 28.39
C ASN A 78 10.46 -16.19 27.45
N ALA A 79 9.72 -17.28 27.26
CA ALA A 79 8.56 -17.34 26.36
C ALA A 79 7.44 -16.34 26.69
N TYR A 80 7.40 -15.78 27.90
CA TYR A 80 6.35 -14.86 28.33
C TYR A 80 6.82 -13.40 28.41
N ALA A 81 8.11 -13.12 28.24
CA ALA A 81 8.67 -11.79 28.46
C ALA A 81 8.19 -10.78 27.40
N TYR A 82 7.72 -9.61 27.86
CA TYR A 82 7.48 -8.47 27.00
C TYR A 82 8.75 -7.61 26.86
N CYS A 83 9.13 -7.27 25.63
CA CYS A 83 10.29 -6.41 25.33
C CYS A 83 11.62 -6.86 25.98
N LEU A 84 11.77 -8.17 26.26
CA LEU A 84 12.89 -8.71 27.03
C LEU A 84 13.14 -7.99 28.38
N GLY A 85 12.07 -7.47 29.00
CA GLY A 85 12.12 -6.73 30.26
C GLY A 85 12.42 -5.23 30.14
N ASP A 86 12.65 -4.71 28.94
CA ASP A 86 12.95 -3.28 28.71
C ASP A 86 11.93 -2.62 27.76
N PRO A 87 10.69 -2.38 28.22
CA PRO A 87 9.63 -1.76 27.42
C PRO A 87 9.84 -0.25 27.18
N ILE A 88 10.82 0.37 27.86
CA ILE A 88 11.17 1.79 27.68
C ILE A 88 11.99 1.94 26.41
N ASN A 89 13.01 1.11 26.21
CA ASN A 89 13.90 1.20 25.05
C ASN A 89 13.49 0.30 23.89
N ARG A 90 12.63 -0.69 24.13
CA ARG A 90 12.18 -1.66 23.14
C ARG A 90 10.66 -1.64 22.96
N SER A 91 10.21 -2.22 21.87
CA SER A 91 8.80 -2.41 21.51
C SER A 91 8.69 -3.73 20.75
N ASP A 92 7.59 -4.45 20.93
CA ASP A 92 7.32 -5.71 20.22
C ASP A 92 6.03 -5.63 19.39
N PRO A 93 6.04 -5.01 18.19
CA PRO A 93 4.84 -4.83 17.37
C PRO A 93 4.27 -6.14 16.82
N SER A 94 5.11 -7.16 16.64
CA SER A 94 4.67 -8.48 16.16
C SER A 94 4.15 -9.36 17.29
N GLY A 95 4.33 -8.92 18.53
CA GLY A 95 4.13 -9.71 19.73
C GLY A 95 4.95 -10.99 19.68
N ASN A 96 6.11 -11.06 19.05
CA ASN A 96 7.02 -12.25 19.01
C ASN A 96 8.49 -11.83 18.84
N PHE A 97 8.77 -10.54 18.75
CA PHE A 97 10.10 -10.03 18.47
C PHE A 97 10.31 -8.63 19.03
N SER A 98 11.12 -8.55 20.08
CA SER A 98 11.47 -7.31 20.73
C SER A 98 12.48 -6.51 19.90
N LEU A 99 12.04 -5.38 19.33
CA LEU A 99 12.88 -4.45 18.59
C LEU A 99 13.28 -3.25 19.44
N PHE A 100 14.54 -2.84 19.38
CA PHE A 100 14.93 -1.52 19.89
C PHE A 100 14.17 -0.42 19.15
N ARG A 101 13.58 0.52 19.90
CA ARG A 101 12.73 1.59 19.33
C ARG A 101 13.46 2.45 18.30
N ALA A 102 14.76 2.71 18.51
CA ALA A 102 15.60 3.43 17.54
C ALA A 102 15.73 2.67 16.22
N LEU A 103 15.89 1.34 16.28
CA LEU A 103 15.97 0.48 15.11
C LEU A 103 14.61 0.30 14.43
N ALA A 104 13.52 0.19 15.21
CA ALA A 104 12.16 0.14 14.68
C ALA A 104 11.79 1.39 13.86
N LYS A 105 12.19 2.59 14.31
CA LYS A 105 12.03 3.84 13.54
C LYS A 105 12.81 3.82 12.22
N LEU A 106 14.00 3.23 12.21
CA LEU A 106 14.84 3.08 11.01
C LEU A 106 14.26 2.06 10.01
N LEU A 107 13.62 1.01 10.53
CA LEU A 107 12.96 -0.05 9.74
C LEU A 107 11.57 0.38 9.23
N SER A 108 10.89 1.30 9.90
CA SER A 108 9.65 1.92 9.42
C SER A 108 9.95 2.89 8.26
N LYS A 109 10.24 2.35 7.07
CA LYS A 109 10.42 3.17 5.86
C LYS A 109 9.10 3.86 5.54
N LYS A 110 9.03 5.16 5.81
CA LYS A 110 7.98 6.02 5.27
C LYS A 110 7.96 5.85 3.74
N PRO A 111 6.78 5.74 3.12
CA PRO A 111 6.66 5.69 1.67
C PRO A 111 7.34 6.91 1.06
N LYS A 112 8.10 6.68 -0.01
CA LYS A 112 8.84 7.75 -0.70
C LYS A 112 7.85 8.66 -1.43
N PRO A 113 8.03 9.99 -1.41
CA PRO A 113 7.23 10.90 -2.25
C PRO A 113 7.38 10.52 -3.74
N ILE A 114 6.29 10.65 -4.50
CA ILE A 114 6.22 10.26 -5.92
C ILE A 114 7.25 11.01 -6.77
N GLU A 115 7.50 12.28 -6.45
CA GLU A 115 8.43 13.15 -7.19
C GLU A 115 9.90 12.66 -7.09
N LYS A 116 10.20 11.91 -6.02
CA LYS A 116 11.52 11.33 -5.72
C LYS A 116 11.64 9.86 -6.14
N MET A 117 10.60 9.29 -6.73
CA MET A 117 10.65 7.90 -7.22
C MET A 117 11.47 7.82 -8.51
N ARG A 118 12.16 6.69 -8.70
CA ARG A 118 12.88 6.41 -9.93
C ARG A 118 11.88 6.17 -11.05
N THR A 119 12.16 6.74 -12.22
CA THR A 119 11.36 6.48 -13.42
C THR A 119 11.56 5.04 -13.87
N LEU A 120 10.46 4.39 -14.27
CA LEU A 120 10.47 3.05 -14.80
C LEU A 120 11.19 3.06 -16.16
N LYS A 121 12.04 2.07 -16.39
CA LYS A 121 12.73 1.88 -17.67
C LYS A 121 11.92 0.89 -18.50
N ASN A 122 11.79 1.17 -19.79
CA ASN A 122 11.26 0.20 -20.73
C ASN A 122 12.34 -0.86 -20.98
N LEU A 123 12.02 -2.13 -20.71
CA LEU A 123 12.93 -3.26 -20.90
C LEU A 123 13.12 -3.63 -22.39
N ARG A 124 12.19 -3.24 -23.26
CA ARG A 124 12.24 -3.50 -24.71
C ARG A 124 12.13 -2.21 -25.53
N PRO A 125 13.20 -1.39 -25.57
CA PRO A 125 13.20 -0.14 -26.32
C PRO A 125 13.08 -0.33 -27.85
N GLU A 126 13.48 -1.48 -28.38
CA GLU A 126 13.49 -1.81 -29.80
C GLU A 126 12.07 -1.78 -30.43
N TYR A 127 11.05 -2.26 -29.72
CA TYR A 127 9.66 -2.26 -30.20
C TYR A 127 8.93 -0.94 -29.92
N HIS A 128 9.51 -0.06 -29.09
CA HIS A 128 8.81 1.09 -28.54
C HIS A 128 8.24 2.03 -29.63
N LEU A 129 8.99 2.29 -30.69
CA LEU A 129 8.55 3.18 -31.76
C LEU A 129 7.34 2.61 -32.52
N ALA A 130 7.35 1.30 -32.81
CA ALA A 130 6.27 0.61 -33.49
C ALA A 130 5.00 0.55 -32.62
N GLU A 131 5.16 0.21 -31.34
CA GLU A 131 4.05 0.18 -30.38
C GLU A 131 3.40 1.56 -30.19
N VAL A 132 4.20 2.63 -30.15
CA VAL A 132 3.70 4.01 -30.08
C VAL A 132 2.92 4.37 -31.33
N ALA A 133 3.44 4.05 -32.52
CA ALA A 133 2.75 4.31 -33.78
C ALA A 133 1.39 3.58 -33.85
N GLN A 134 1.37 2.30 -33.46
CA GLN A 134 0.14 1.50 -33.42
C GLN A 134 -0.86 2.07 -32.41
N THR A 135 -0.41 2.41 -31.20
CA THR A 135 -1.26 3.00 -30.16
C THR A 135 -1.82 4.37 -30.59
N GLN A 136 -1.04 5.16 -31.32
CA GLN A 136 -1.49 6.43 -31.90
C GLN A 136 -2.62 6.22 -32.93
N GLN A 137 -2.51 5.18 -33.76
CA GLN A 137 -3.55 4.82 -34.73
C GLN A 137 -4.83 4.35 -34.04
N TYR A 138 -4.71 3.55 -32.97
CA TYR A 138 -5.87 3.17 -32.15
C TYR A 138 -6.55 4.37 -31.52
N TYR A 139 -5.78 5.36 -31.08
CA TYR A 139 -6.34 6.59 -30.52
C TYR A 139 -7.12 7.37 -31.57
N LYS A 140 -6.55 7.53 -32.77
CA LYS A 140 -7.22 8.22 -33.90
C LYS A 140 -8.50 7.51 -34.37
N SER A 141 -8.55 6.19 -34.26
CA SER A 141 -9.70 5.38 -34.66
C SER A 141 -10.73 5.15 -33.54
N GLY A 142 -10.50 5.70 -32.34
CA GLY A 142 -11.44 5.60 -31.21
C GLY A 142 -11.41 4.27 -30.44
N HIS A 143 -10.44 3.39 -30.71
CA HIS A 143 -10.29 2.08 -30.03
C HIS A 143 -9.60 2.17 -28.67
N ILE A 144 -8.95 3.30 -28.38
CA ILE A 144 -8.36 3.60 -27.07
C ILE A 144 -8.67 5.05 -26.68
N ALA A 145 -8.99 5.25 -25.40
CA ALA A 145 -9.16 6.56 -24.80
C ALA A 145 -8.21 6.74 -23.63
N PHE A 146 -7.64 7.94 -23.51
CA PHE A 146 -6.80 8.33 -22.39
C PHE A 146 -7.51 9.39 -21.56
N ARG A 147 -7.43 9.29 -20.23
CA ARG A 147 -7.86 10.36 -19.33
C ARG A 147 -6.92 10.52 -18.15
N LYS A 148 -6.80 11.76 -17.68
CA LYS A 148 -6.22 12.08 -16.37
C LYS A 148 -7.33 11.95 -15.33
N ILE A 149 -7.10 11.11 -14.32
CA ILE A 149 -8.04 10.91 -13.22
C ILE A 149 -7.72 11.91 -12.10
N GLN A 150 -8.72 12.70 -11.72
CA GLN A 150 -8.61 13.68 -10.65
C GLN A 150 -9.47 13.32 -9.43
N ASP A 151 -10.55 12.56 -9.65
CA ASP A 151 -11.51 12.17 -8.62
C ASP A 151 -12.14 10.80 -8.90
N ASN A 152 -12.99 10.35 -7.97
CA ASN A 152 -13.65 9.05 -8.05
C ASN A 152 -14.70 8.99 -9.18
N ALA A 153 -15.34 10.12 -9.51
CA ALA A 153 -16.35 10.19 -10.57
C ALA A 153 -15.72 9.93 -11.96
N SER A 154 -14.60 10.61 -12.24
CA SER A 154 -13.82 10.45 -13.47
C SER A 154 -13.34 9.01 -13.65
N LEU A 155 -12.99 8.33 -12.55
CA LEU A 155 -12.58 6.94 -12.57
C LEU A 155 -13.74 6.01 -12.93
N HIS A 156 -14.90 6.19 -12.28
CA HIS A 156 -16.07 5.37 -12.52
C HIS A 156 -16.66 5.56 -13.92
N GLU A 157 -16.61 6.77 -14.48
CA GLU A 157 -17.06 7.03 -15.85
C GLU A 157 -16.31 6.16 -16.86
N ILE A 158 -14.98 6.05 -16.69
CA ILE A 158 -14.14 5.22 -17.55
C ILE A 158 -14.40 3.74 -17.33
N LEU A 159 -14.47 3.30 -16.07
CA LEU A 159 -14.66 1.89 -15.72
C LEU A 159 -16.04 1.33 -16.09
N ASN A 160 -17.02 2.21 -16.31
CA ASN A 160 -18.37 1.82 -16.71
C ASN A 160 -18.57 1.85 -18.24
N ASN A 161 -17.52 2.15 -19.02
CA ASN A 161 -17.62 2.15 -20.47
C ASN A 161 -17.60 0.71 -21.02
N PRO A 162 -18.69 0.24 -21.68
CA PRO A 162 -18.78 -1.14 -22.15
C PRO A 162 -17.87 -1.43 -23.36
N SER A 163 -17.55 -0.42 -24.18
CA SER A 163 -16.72 -0.57 -25.39
C SER A 163 -15.23 -0.64 -25.07
N LEU A 164 -14.80 -0.03 -23.96
CA LEU A 164 -13.41 0.04 -23.53
C LEU A 164 -13.24 -0.69 -22.19
N ASN A 165 -13.41 -2.00 -22.21
CA ASN A 165 -13.52 -2.86 -21.02
C ASN A 165 -12.17 -3.31 -20.41
N ALA A 166 -11.03 -2.91 -20.99
CA ALA A 166 -9.71 -3.15 -20.43
C ALA A 166 -9.00 -1.83 -20.10
N HIS A 167 -8.38 -1.75 -18.92
CA HIS A 167 -7.80 -0.51 -18.41
C HIS A 167 -6.38 -0.70 -17.87
N LYS A 168 -5.48 0.15 -18.35
CA LYS A 168 -4.12 0.30 -17.83
C LYS A 168 -3.94 1.66 -17.20
N TRP A 169 -3.29 1.71 -16.06
CA TRP A 169 -2.96 2.96 -15.39
C TRP A 169 -1.46 3.19 -15.37
N ILE A 170 -1.08 4.47 -15.41
CA ILE A 170 0.28 4.93 -15.19
C ILE A 170 0.25 6.11 -14.20
N MET A 171 1.26 6.18 -13.35
CA MET A 171 1.51 7.28 -12.44
C MET A 171 2.76 8.02 -12.92
N THR A 172 2.63 9.31 -13.21
CA THR A 172 3.76 10.12 -13.65
C THR A 172 4.50 10.72 -12.45
N ARG A 173 5.75 11.12 -12.65
CA ARG A 173 6.54 11.84 -11.64
C ARG A 173 5.93 13.19 -11.25
N ARG A 174 5.04 13.75 -12.09
CA ARG A 174 4.24 14.95 -11.80
C ARG A 174 2.96 14.65 -11.03
N ARG A 175 2.80 13.43 -10.50
CA ARG A 175 1.63 12.99 -9.72
C ARG A 175 0.34 12.97 -10.52
N GLU A 176 0.45 12.66 -11.81
CA GLU A 176 -0.71 12.52 -12.67
C GLU A 176 -1.05 11.03 -12.78
N LEU A 177 -2.26 10.65 -12.35
CA LEU A 177 -2.82 9.34 -12.63
C LEU A 177 -3.46 9.38 -14.02
N VAL A 178 -2.86 8.67 -14.97
CA VAL A 178 -3.41 8.55 -16.33
C VAL A 178 -3.91 7.13 -16.53
N VAL A 179 -5.10 6.99 -17.09
CA VAL A 179 -5.70 5.70 -17.44
C VAL A 179 -5.90 5.64 -18.94
N GLY A 180 -5.32 4.61 -19.57
CA GLY A 180 -5.59 4.22 -20.95
C GLY A 180 -6.60 3.07 -20.96
N SER A 181 -7.75 3.30 -21.59
CA SER A 181 -8.85 2.34 -21.67
C SER A 181 -9.05 1.92 -23.11
N TYR A 182 -9.12 0.62 -23.34
CA TYR A 182 -9.08 0.01 -24.66
C TYR A 182 -10.00 -1.21 -24.70
N ALA A 183 -10.37 -1.65 -25.91
CA ALA A 183 -11.19 -2.83 -26.09
C ALA A 183 -10.38 -4.10 -25.83
N ALA A 184 -10.85 -5.04 -25.02
CA ALA A 184 -10.11 -6.28 -24.72
C ALA A 184 -9.87 -7.20 -25.93
N SER A 185 -10.60 -6.99 -27.03
CA SER A 185 -10.47 -7.76 -28.28
C SER A 185 -9.29 -7.32 -29.16
N MET A 186 -8.61 -6.22 -28.82
CA MET A 186 -7.50 -5.69 -29.60
C MET A 186 -6.14 -6.14 -29.09
N ILE A 187 -5.11 -5.95 -29.92
CA ILE A 187 -3.71 -6.11 -29.49
C ILE A 187 -3.43 -5.14 -28.34
N GLU A 188 -2.99 -5.69 -27.23
CA GLU A 188 -2.86 -4.95 -25.98
C GLU A 188 -1.75 -3.87 -26.07
N PRO A 189 -2.08 -2.58 -25.87
CA PRO A 189 -1.10 -1.50 -25.91
C PRO A 189 -0.15 -1.58 -24.71
N THR A 190 1.13 -1.33 -24.89
CA THR A 190 2.10 -1.36 -23.79
C THR A 190 1.97 -0.13 -22.89
N HIS A 191 2.37 -0.23 -21.62
CA HIS A 191 2.35 0.93 -20.72
C HIS A 191 3.27 2.07 -21.21
N ALA A 192 4.37 1.71 -21.88
CA ALA A 192 5.28 2.67 -22.48
C ALA A 192 4.64 3.41 -23.66
N SER A 193 3.89 2.70 -24.53
CA SER A 193 3.17 3.34 -25.63
C SER A 193 2.05 4.25 -25.12
N ILE A 194 1.29 3.79 -24.13
CA ILE A 194 0.26 4.59 -23.44
C ILE A 194 0.86 5.88 -22.88
N ALA A 195 2.00 5.80 -22.19
CA ALA A 195 2.66 6.96 -21.60
C ALA A 195 3.14 7.97 -22.66
N ALA A 196 3.67 7.49 -23.77
CA ALA A 196 4.12 8.33 -24.88
C ALA A 196 2.96 9.06 -25.57
N VAL A 197 1.90 8.32 -25.92
CA VAL A 197 0.71 8.89 -26.59
C VAL A 197 -0.06 9.82 -25.66
N ALA A 198 -0.29 9.42 -24.40
CA ALA A 198 -0.97 10.27 -23.42
C ALA A 198 -0.20 11.57 -23.15
N SER A 199 1.14 11.55 -23.21
CA SER A 199 1.95 12.77 -23.10
C SER A 199 1.69 13.74 -24.24
N GLN A 200 1.49 13.24 -25.46
CA GLN A 200 1.17 14.06 -26.63
C GLN A 200 -0.27 14.60 -26.57
N VAL A 201 -1.23 13.75 -26.19
CA VAL A 201 -2.66 14.09 -26.23
C VAL A 201 -3.10 14.91 -25.02
N LEU A 202 -2.67 14.52 -23.82
CA LEU A 202 -3.12 15.11 -22.55
C LEU A 202 -2.07 16.04 -21.92
N GLY A 203 -0.91 16.21 -22.54
CA GLY A 203 0.20 16.97 -21.97
C GLY A 203 0.74 16.38 -20.65
N SER A 204 0.55 15.07 -20.42
CA SER A 204 1.08 14.39 -19.23
C SER A 204 2.59 14.21 -19.30
N SER A 205 3.25 14.01 -18.16
CA SER A 205 4.68 13.72 -18.14
C SER A 205 5.00 12.33 -18.69
N LYS A 206 6.04 12.22 -19.53
CA LYS A 206 6.59 10.95 -20.04
C LYS A 206 7.30 10.13 -18.95
N GLN A 207 7.63 10.76 -17.83
CA GLN A 207 8.37 10.12 -16.74
C GLN A 207 7.42 9.32 -15.86
N VAL A 208 7.22 8.04 -16.20
CA VAL A 208 6.39 7.09 -15.45
C VAL A 208 7.15 6.58 -14.23
N VAL A 209 6.54 6.60 -13.05
CA VAL A 209 7.10 6.06 -11.79
C VAL A 209 6.33 4.85 -11.26
N GLY A 210 5.16 4.57 -11.84
CA GLY A 210 4.32 3.43 -11.51
C GLY A 210 3.41 3.10 -12.67
N ALA A 211 3.09 1.82 -12.84
CA ALA A 211 2.20 1.36 -13.87
C ALA A 211 1.44 0.13 -13.38
N GLY A 212 0.40 -0.26 -14.09
CA GLY A 212 -0.35 -1.46 -13.78
C GLY A 212 -1.64 -1.60 -14.56
N ARG A 213 -2.46 -2.59 -14.20
CA ARG A 213 -3.84 -2.72 -14.68
C ARG A 213 -4.84 -2.30 -13.60
N LEU A 214 -5.97 -1.82 -14.08
CA LEU A 214 -7.10 -1.38 -13.28
C LEU A 214 -8.31 -2.27 -13.61
N MET A 215 -8.98 -2.80 -12.60
CA MET A 215 -10.10 -3.73 -12.77
C MET A 215 -11.23 -3.38 -11.80
N LYS A 216 -12.47 -3.52 -12.24
CA LYS A 216 -13.65 -3.42 -11.36
C LYS A 216 -14.12 -4.83 -11.00
N ARG A 217 -14.23 -5.15 -9.71
CA ARG A 217 -14.73 -6.46 -9.23
C ARG A 217 -15.64 -6.26 -8.02
N ASN A 218 -16.87 -6.77 -8.10
CA ASN A 218 -17.86 -6.68 -7.01
C ASN A 218 -18.08 -5.25 -6.48
N GLY A 219 -18.04 -4.24 -7.37
CA GLY A 219 -18.14 -2.82 -6.99
C GLY A 219 -16.82 -2.17 -6.56
N ASP A 220 -15.83 -2.95 -6.14
CA ASP A 220 -14.50 -2.45 -5.78
C ASP A 220 -13.65 -2.15 -7.03
N VAL A 221 -12.88 -1.06 -6.98
CA VAL A 221 -11.82 -0.79 -7.95
C VAL A 221 -10.51 -1.37 -7.45
N ILE A 222 -9.95 -2.30 -8.21
CA ILE A 222 -8.70 -3.01 -7.90
C ILE A 222 -7.59 -2.49 -8.80
N LEU A 223 -6.55 -1.98 -8.16
CA LEU A 223 -5.31 -1.52 -8.77
C LEU A 223 -4.21 -2.58 -8.54
N ASN A 224 -3.63 -3.08 -9.62
CA ASN A 224 -2.52 -4.04 -9.55
C ASN A 224 -1.21 -3.46 -10.10
N ASN A 225 -0.09 -4.13 -9.84
CA ASN A 225 1.25 -3.78 -10.33
C ASN A 225 1.65 -4.56 -11.59
N TRP A 226 0.71 -5.02 -12.41
CA TRP A 226 1.06 -5.75 -13.63
C TRP A 226 1.57 -4.78 -14.70
N THR A 227 2.88 -4.66 -14.79
CA THR A 227 3.56 -3.54 -15.45
C THR A 227 4.18 -3.91 -16.80
N GLY A 228 4.09 -5.18 -17.22
CA GLY A 228 4.70 -5.66 -18.48
C GLY A 228 6.18 -5.30 -18.55
N HIS A 229 6.59 -4.57 -19.60
CA HIS A 229 7.96 -4.10 -19.81
C HIS A 229 8.47 -3.05 -18.82
N TYR A 230 7.67 -2.62 -17.85
CA TYR A 230 8.13 -1.80 -16.74
C TYR A 230 8.41 -2.67 -15.50
N GLU A 231 9.60 -2.56 -14.91
CA GLU A 231 9.93 -3.26 -13.66
C GLU A 231 9.56 -2.39 -12.44
N MET A 232 8.39 -2.62 -11.84
CA MET A 232 7.94 -1.80 -10.70
C MET A 232 8.35 -2.41 -9.34
N PRO A 233 9.14 -1.71 -8.51
CA PRO A 233 9.48 -2.20 -7.18
C PRO A 233 8.27 -2.14 -6.24
N ALA A 234 8.10 -3.18 -5.41
CA ALA A 234 6.97 -3.31 -4.47
C ALA A 234 6.82 -2.13 -3.47
N SER A 235 7.89 -1.37 -3.23
CA SER A 235 7.86 -0.16 -2.39
C SER A 235 7.11 1.01 -3.04
N GLY A 236 7.11 1.10 -4.37
CA GLY A 236 6.42 2.15 -5.12
C GLY A 236 4.90 2.07 -4.98
N MET A 237 4.36 0.86 -4.86
CA MET A 237 2.90 0.66 -4.76
C MET A 237 2.30 1.29 -3.50
N LYS A 238 3.04 1.30 -2.39
CA LYS A 238 2.59 1.96 -1.15
C LYS A 238 2.45 3.47 -1.33
N SER A 239 3.46 4.10 -1.94
CA SER A 239 3.45 5.55 -2.23
C SER A 239 2.33 5.94 -3.18
N ILE A 240 2.12 5.14 -4.23
CA ILE A 240 1.07 5.40 -5.22
C ILE A 240 -0.31 5.23 -4.62
N LYS A 241 -0.55 4.16 -3.85
CA LYS A 241 -1.82 3.97 -3.16
C LYS A 241 -2.17 5.15 -2.28
N GLN A 242 -1.22 5.62 -1.47
CA GLN A 242 -1.44 6.78 -0.61
C GLN A 242 -1.77 8.04 -1.39
N HIS A 243 -1.11 8.27 -2.53
CA HIS A 243 -1.42 9.42 -3.35
C HIS A 243 -2.81 9.32 -4.01
N ILE A 244 -3.21 8.15 -4.51
CA ILE A 244 -4.55 7.98 -5.09
C ILE A 244 -5.62 8.18 -4.01
N GLN A 245 -5.41 7.66 -2.80
CA GLN A 245 -6.29 7.90 -1.67
C GLN A 245 -6.35 9.39 -1.28
N SER A 246 -5.26 10.15 -1.45
CA SER A 246 -5.26 11.60 -1.23
C SER A 246 -6.10 12.38 -2.25
N LEU A 247 -6.45 11.77 -3.39
CA LEU A 247 -7.38 12.32 -4.38
C LEU A 247 -8.85 11.94 -4.08
N ASN A 248 -9.12 11.37 -2.90
CA ASN A 248 -10.44 10.88 -2.50
C ASN A 248 -11.00 9.79 -3.43
N ILE A 249 -10.11 8.96 -3.97
CA ILE A 249 -10.45 7.83 -4.83
C ILE A 249 -10.33 6.56 -4.01
N ASP A 250 -11.42 5.79 -3.93
CA ASP A 250 -11.40 4.52 -3.20
C ASP A 250 -10.85 3.39 -4.09
N ILE A 251 -9.71 2.84 -3.67
CA ILE A 251 -9.04 1.76 -4.39
C ILE A 251 -8.51 0.68 -3.45
N ARG A 252 -8.70 -0.56 -3.89
CA ARG A 252 -8.03 -1.73 -3.32
C ARG A 252 -6.80 -2.04 -4.15
N THR A 253 -5.70 -2.40 -3.50
CA THR A 253 -4.47 -2.77 -4.21
C THR A 253 -4.25 -4.27 -4.12
N LYS A 254 -4.09 -4.93 -5.26
CA LYS A 254 -3.69 -6.34 -5.32
C LYS A 254 -2.28 -6.43 -5.88
N LYS A 255 -1.33 -6.95 -5.08
CA LYS A 255 -0.01 -7.29 -5.60
C LYS A 255 -0.13 -8.55 -6.45
N VAL A 256 0.36 -8.48 -7.68
CA VAL A 256 0.52 -9.62 -8.55
C VAL A 256 2.02 -9.86 -8.66
N TYR A 257 2.43 -11.07 -8.29
CA TYR A 257 3.77 -11.57 -8.56
C TYR A 257 3.68 -12.32 -9.88
N PRO A 258 4.58 -12.06 -10.85
CA PRO A 258 4.63 -12.88 -12.06
C PRO A 258 4.88 -14.34 -11.64
N GLN A 259 4.00 -15.27 -12.03
CA GLN A 259 4.24 -16.69 -11.79
C GLN A 259 5.20 -17.20 -12.88
N PRO A 260 6.11 -18.14 -12.55
CA PRO A 260 6.88 -18.82 -13.58
C PRO A 260 5.91 -19.58 -14.51
N GLY A 261 5.80 -19.13 -15.77
CA GLY A 261 4.88 -19.73 -16.75
C GLY A 261 3.60 -18.95 -17.04
N ASP A 262 3.40 -17.75 -16.47
CA ASP A 262 2.47 -16.79 -17.06
C ASP A 262 3.07 -16.33 -18.40
N GLU A 263 2.78 -17.08 -19.48
CA GLU A 263 3.21 -16.72 -20.83
C GLU A 263 2.82 -15.27 -21.13
N GLU A 264 3.82 -14.47 -21.51
CA GLU A 264 3.59 -13.14 -22.06
C GLU A 264 2.60 -13.28 -23.22
N PRO A 265 1.58 -12.42 -23.36
CA PRO A 265 0.86 -12.32 -24.62
C PRO A 265 1.92 -12.14 -25.71
N ASN A 266 1.82 -12.89 -26.81
CA ASN A 266 2.63 -12.66 -28.00
C ASN A 266 2.41 -11.21 -28.46
N TYR A 267 3.29 -10.32 -28.02
CA TYR A 267 3.52 -9.04 -28.65
C TYR A 267 4.34 -9.36 -29.89
N LEU A 268 3.78 -9.03 -31.06
CA LEU A 268 4.30 -9.29 -32.41
C LEU A 268 5.82 -9.47 -32.48
#